data_AF-T1AMU5-F1
#
_entry.id   AF-T1AMU5-F1
#
_cell.length_a   1.000
_cell.length_b   1.000
_cell.length_c   1.000
_cell.angle_alpha   90.00
_cell.angle_beta   90.00
_cell.angle_gamma   90.00
#
_symmetry.space_group_name_H-M   'P 1'
#
loop_
_entity.id
_entity.type
_entity.pdbx_description
1 polymer ?
#
loop_
_entity_poly.entity_id
_entity_poly.type
_entity_poly.pdbx_seq_one_letter_code
_entity_poly.pdbx_strand_id
1 'polypeptide(L)' 'MAGYKYELTLGNLLKSSVQRNPNQEIVYSDKKRFTYSEFENRVERLSKALIHMGLKEDDNVAVIDWDS' A
#
# COMPACT_ATOMS: atom_id res chain seq x y z
N MET A 1 13.40 -7.03 28.06
CA MET A 1 13.41 -6.60 26.65
C MET A 1 12.03 -6.09 26.33
N ALA A 2 11.87 -4.79 26.10
CA ALA A 2 10.58 -4.24 25.70
C ALA A 2 10.26 -4.82 24.32
N GLY A 3 9.21 -5.65 24.24
CA GLY A 3 8.75 -6.22 22.98
C GLY A 3 8.46 -5.08 22.02
N TYR A 4 9.13 -5.06 20.88
CA TYR A 4 8.96 -4.03 19.85
C TYR A 4 7.48 -4.03 19.46
N LYS A 5 6.75 -2.96 19.83
CA LYS A 5 5.31 -2.84 19.62
C LYS A 5 5.07 -2.45 18.17
N TYR A 6 5.35 -3.38 17.26
CA TYR A 6 5.03 -3.23 15.85
C TYR A 6 3.57 -3.57 15.65
N GLU A 7 2.73 -2.55 15.49
CA GLU A 7 1.33 -2.76 15.20
C GLU A 7 1.19 -3.30 13.78
N LEU A 8 0.55 -4.46 13.66
CA LEU A 8 0.36 -5.18 12.39
C LEU A 8 -0.79 -4.55 11.57
N THR A 9 -0.60 -3.29 11.20
CA THR A 9 -1.48 -2.59 10.26
C THR A 9 -1.10 -2.96 8.83
N LEU A 10 -2.04 -2.86 7.88
CA LEU A 10 -1.77 -3.11 6.46
C LEU A 10 -0.65 -2.19 5.92
N GLY A 11 -0.63 -0.91 6.31
CA GLY A 11 0.42 0.02 5.89
C GLY A 11 1.80 -0.38 6.43
N ASN A 12 1.87 -0.88 7.66
CA ASN A 12 3.10 -1.39 8.24
C ASN A 12 3.56 -2.67 7.55
N LEU A 13 2.65 -3.61 7.27
CA LEU A 13 2.97 -4.81 6.49
C LEU A 13 3.54 -4.46 5.11
N LEU A 14 2.97 -3.48 4.41
CA LEU A 14 3.49 -2.99 3.13
C LEU A 14 4.90 -2.43 3.29
N LYS A 15 5.12 -1.48 4.21
CA LYS A 15 6.44 -0.89 4.48
C LYS A 15 7.51 -1.94 4.79
N SER A 16 7.15 -2.93 5.61
CA SER A 16 8.02 -4.06 5.94
C SER A 16 8.42 -4.89 4.71
N SER A 17 7.48 -5.12 3.80
CA SER A 17 7.73 -5.86 2.55
C SER A 17 8.63 -5.07 1.59
N VAL A 18 8.41 -3.75 1.47
CA VAL A 18 9.25 -2.85 0.67
C VAL A 18 10.67 -2.80 1.21
N GLN A 19 10.83 -2.65 2.53
CA GLN A 19 12.16 -2.60 3.15
C GLN A 19 12.96 -3.88 2.94
N ARG A 20 12.32 -5.05 3.01
CA ARG A 20 13.00 -6.34 2.86
C ARG A 20 13.24 -6.73 1.40
N ASN A 21 12.29 -6.43 0.51
CA ASN A 21 12.30 -6.92 -0.86
C ASN A 21 11.92 -5.82 -1.88
N PRO A 22 12.65 -4.69 -1.93
CA PRO A 22 12.23 -3.51 -2.71
C PRO A 22 12.08 -3.80 -4.20
N ASN A 23 12.93 -4.67 -4.75
CA ASN A 23 12.98 -5.01 -6.17
C ASN A 23 12.17 -6.28 -6.53
N GLN A 24 11.52 -6.92 -5.56
CA GLN A 24 10.71 -8.10 -5.85
C GLN A 24 9.42 -7.69 -6.58
N GLU A 25 9.06 -8.44 -7.61
CA GLU A 25 7.88 -8.16 -8.43
C GLU A 25 6.57 -8.62 -7.79
N ILE A 26 5.56 -7.74 -7.87
CA ILE A 26 4.13 -7.99 -7.75
C ILE A 26 3.61 -8.17 -9.17
N VAL A 27 3.13 -9.38 -9.48
CA VAL A 27 2.71 -9.78 -10.82
C VAL A 27 1.20 -9.98 -10.84
N TYR A 28 0.50 -9.23 -11.68
CA TYR A 28 -0.92 -9.42 -11.95
C TYR A 28 -1.09 -9.94 -13.38
N SER A 29 -1.21 -11.26 -13.49
CA SER A 29 -1.23 -11.98 -14.77
C SER A 29 -0.07 -11.53 -15.68
N ASP A 30 -0.34 -11.47 -16.97
CA ASP A 30 0.42 -10.80 -18.03
C ASP A 30 0.13 -9.29 -18.13
N LYS A 31 -0.84 -8.77 -17.37
CA LYS A 31 -1.35 -7.40 -17.55
C LYS A 31 -0.45 -6.35 -16.91
N LYS A 32 0.06 -6.59 -15.70
CA LYS A 32 0.84 -5.58 -14.95
C LYS A 32 1.92 -6.22 -14.08
N ARG A 33 3.06 -5.54 -14.00
CA ARG A 33 4.18 -5.86 -13.10
C ARG A 33 4.65 -4.59 -12.42
N PHE A 34 4.91 -4.68 -11.13
CA PHE A 34 5.51 -3.61 -10.32
C PHE A 34 6.47 -4.22 -9.32
N THR A 35 7.58 -3.56 -9.04
CA THR A 35 8.35 -3.83 -7.83
C THR A 35 7.59 -3.35 -6.59
N TYR A 36 7.95 -3.86 -5.40
CA TYR A 36 7.39 -3.33 -4.15
C TYR A 36 7.63 -1.82 -3.99
N SER A 37 8.81 -1.32 -4.38
CA SER A 37 9.11 0.12 -4.37
C SER A 37 8.19 0.93 -5.30
N GLU A 38 7.92 0.43 -6.51
CA GLU A 38 6.99 1.10 -7.44
C GLU A 38 5.56 1.07 -6.92
N PHE A 39 5.15 -0.04 -6.31
CA PHE A 39 3.82 -0.16 -5.72
C PHE A 39 3.63 0.79 -4.53
N GLU A 40 4.60 0.90 -3.62
CA GLU A 40 4.59 1.86 -2.51
C GLU A 40 4.40 3.29 -3.01
N ASN A 41 5.21 3.70 -4.01
CA ASN A 41 5.10 5.03 -4.61
C ASN A 41 3.69 5.30 -5.17
N ARG A 42 3.03 4.29 -5.75
CA ARG A 42 1.65 4.43 -6.24
C ARG A 42 0.65 4.58 -5.11
N VAL A 43 0.78 3.78 -4.05
CA VAL A 43 -0.08 3.86 -2.85
C VAL A 43 0.07 5.23 -2.18
N GLU A 44 1.29 5.73 -2.02
CA GLU A 44 1.53 7.06 -1.44
C GLU A 44 0.92 8.19 -2.27
N ARG A 45 1.04 8.12 -3.60
CA ARG A 45 0.43 9.13 -4.48
C ARG A 45 -1.10 9.11 -4.37
N LEU A 46 -1.72 7.94 -4.32
CA LEU A 46 -3.16 7.82 -4.12
C LEU A 46 -3.58 8.33 -2.74
N SER A 47 -2.85 7.96 -1.69
CA SER A 47 -3.08 8.43 -0.32
C SER A 47 -3.06 9.95 -0.23
N LYS A 48 -2.03 10.60 -0.79
CA LYS A 48 -1.93 12.07 -0.83
C LYS A 48 -3.11 12.71 -1.56
N ALA A 49 -3.56 12.12 -2.68
CA ALA A 49 -4.73 12.61 -3.41
C ALA A 49 -6.02 12.49 -2.59
N LEU A 50 -6.22 11.36 -1.89
CA LEU A 50 -7.38 11.16 -1.01
C LEU A 50 -7.39 12.12 0.18
N ILE A 51 -6.24 12.33 0.82
CA ILE A 51 -6.09 13.33 1.90
C ILE A 51 -6.42 14.73 1.37
N HIS A 52 -5.94 15.08 0.17
CA HIS A 52 -6.24 16.36 -0.46
C HIS A 52 -7.74 16.55 -0.76
N MET A 53 -8.46 15.47 -1.07
CA MET A 53 -9.93 15.48 -1.23
C MET A 53 -10.70 15.58 0.11
N GLY A 54 -10.00 15.59 1.24
CA GLY A 54 -10.58 15.80 2.56
C GLY A 54 -10.78 14.53 3.39
N LEU A 55 -10.22 13.40 2.98
CA LEU A 55 -10.30 12.14 3.72
C LEU A 55 -9.60 12.25 5.08
N LYS A 56 -10.24 11.73 6.13
CA LYS A 56 -9.79 11.74 7.52
C LYS A 56 -9.69 10.33 8.08
N GLU A 57 -9.12 10.23 9.28
CA GLU A 57 -9.21 9.03 10.09
C GLU A 57 -10.67 8.66 10.34
N ASP A 58 -10.95 7.35 10.40
CA ASP A 58 -12.30 6.74 10.53
C ASP A 58 -13.26 6.95 9.35
N ASP A 59 -12.85 7.66 8.29
CA ASP A 59 -13.66 7.76 7.06
C ASP A 59 -13.71 6.43 6.29
N ASN A 60 -14.88 6.12 5.74
CA ASN A 60 -15.09 4.93 4.92
C ASN A 60 -15.02 5.28 3.43
N VAL A 61 -14.15 4.58 2.68
CA VAL A 61 -14.01 4.73 1.23
C VAL A 61 -14.52 3.48 0.53
N ALA A 62 -15.58 3.63 -0.28
CA ALA A 62 -16.05 2.55 -1.13
C ALA A 62 -15.10 2.35 -2.32
N VAL A 63 -14.67 1.11 -2.55
CA VAL A 63 -13.88 0.71 -3.72
C VAL A 63 -14.77 -0.12 -4.63
N ILE A 64 -14.96 0.34 -5.87
CA ILE A 64 -15.68 -0.41 -6.91
C ILE A 64 -14.66 -0.71 -7.99
N ASP A 65 -14.31 -1.98 -8.12
CA ASP A 65 -13.49 -2.48 -9.22
C ASP A 65 -14.37 -3.42 -10.05
N TRP A 66 -14.35 -3.25 -11.37
CA TRP A 66 -15.09 -4.12 -12.27
C TRP A 66 -14.10 -5.18 -12.75
N ASP A 67 -14.34 -6.42 -12.34
CA ASP A 67 -13.46 -7.56 -12.61
C ASP A 67 -13.10 -7.58 -14.11
N SER A 68 -11.79 -7.50 -14.39
CA SER A 68 -11.21 -7.41 -15.74
C SER A 68 -10.36 -8.63 -16.06
#